data_AF-A0A2Z6P466-F1
#
_entry.id   AF-A0A2Z6P466-F1
#
_cell.length_a   1.000
_cell.length_b   1.000
_cell.length_c   1.000
_cell.angle_alpha   90.00
_cell.angle_beta   90.00
_cell.angle_gamma   90.00
#
_symmetry.space_group_name_H-M   'P 1'
#
loop_
_entity.id
_entity.type
_entity.pdbx_description
1 polymer ?
#
loop_
_entity_poly.entity_id
_entity_poly.type
_entity_poly.pdbx_seq_one_letter_code
_entity_poly.pdbx_strand_id
1 'polypeptide(L)'
;MEIEADYIGLLLIASAGYDPRVAPKVYEKLGKITGDSLVQNYLSTHPSGKKRAELLAQAQVMEEAVTIYKNVRAGRGVEGFL
;
A
#
# COMPACT_ATOMS: atom_id res chain seq x y z
N MET A 1 -0.85 -7.49 12.06
CA MET A 1 -0.21 -6.16 12.10
C MET A 1 0.10 -5.64 10.70
N GLU A 2 0.99 -6.27 9.92
CA GLU A 2 1.36 -5.72 8.59
C GLU A 2 0.17 -5.45 7.64
N ILE A 3 -0.82 -6.34 7.59
CA ILE A 3 -1.96 -6.19 6.67
C ILE A 3 -2.83 -4.97 7.02
N GLU A 4 -3.03 -4.72 8.31
CA GLU A 4 -3.77 -3.54 8.78
C GLU A 4 -2.97 -2.26 8.49
N ALA A 5 -1.66 -2.29 8.75
CA ALA A 5 -0.77 -1.17 8.44
C ALA A 5 -0.73 -0.86 6.93
N ASP A 6 -0.71 -1.89 6.08
CA ASP A 6 -0.74 -1.75 4.63
C ASP A 6 -2.06 -1.16 4.14
N TYR A 7 -3.18 -1.62 4.70
CA TYR A 7 -4.50 -1.12 4.38
C TYR A 7 -4.64 0.36 4.74
N ILE A 8 -4.35 0.73 5.99
CA ILE A 8 -4.39 2.13 6.45
C ILE A 8 -3.41 2.99 5.65
N GLY A 9 -2.19 2.47 5.41
CA GLY A 9 -1.19 3.13 4.58
C GLY A 9 -1.67 3.41 3.17
N LEU A 10 -2.38 2.47 2.54
CA LEU A 10 -2.96 2.61 1.20
C LEU A 10 -3.99 3.75 1.15
N LEU A 11 -4.85 3.84 2.16
CA LEU A 11 -5.86 4.92 2.26
C LEU A 11 -5.20 6.28 2.52
N LEU A 12 -4.15 6.32 3.34
CA LEU A 12 -3.39 7.54 3.62
C LEU A 12 -2.69 8.08 2.36
N ILE A 13 -2.01 7.23 1.58
CA ILE A 13 -1.33 7.69 0.36
C ILE A 13 -2.33 8.16 -0.70
N ALA A 14 -3.48 7.49 -0.82
CA ALA A 14 -4.56 7.91 -1.70
C ALA A 14 -5.11 9.29 -1.29
N SER A 15 -5.31 9.49 0.00
CA SER A 15 -5.77 10.76 0.58
C SER A 15 -4.77 11.90 0.39
N ALA A 16 -3.49 11.58 0.37
CA ALA A 16 -2.42 12.52 0.03
C ALA A 16 -2.30 12.79 -1.49
N GLY A 17 -3.12 12.14 -2.32
CA GLY A 17 -3.14 12.33 -3.78
C GLY A 17 -2.11 11.51 -4.54
N TYR A 18 -1.48 10.52 -3.92
CA TYR A 18 -0.63 9.53 -4.60
C TYR A 18 -1.47 8.39 -5.15
N ASP A 19 -1.03 7.81 -6.28
CA ASP A 19 -1.75 6.70 -6.92
C ASP A 19 -1.56 5.39 -6.11
N PRO A 20 -2.63 4.85 -5.47
CA PRO A 20 -2.52 3.67 -4.61
C PRO A 20 -2.18 2.40 -5.40
N ARG A 21 -2.42 2.37 -6.72
CA ARG A 21 -2.15 1.21 -7.58
C ARG A 21 -0.65 0.89 -7.70
N VAL A 22 0.22 1.79 -7.24
CA VAL A 22 1.67 1.59 -7.22
C VAL A 22 2.10 0.74 -6.01
N ALA A 23 1.34 0.73 -4.91
CA ALA A 23 1.74 0.10 -3.66
C ALA A 23 2.04 -1.41 -3.77
N PRO A 24 1.21 -2.26 -4.44
CA PRO A 24 1.51 -3.69 -4.57
C PRO A 24 2.88 -3.96 -5.20
N LYS A 25 3.27 -3.15 -6.21
CA LYS A 25 4.53 -3.31 -6.94
C LYS A 25 5.75 -3.04 -6.04
N VAL A 26 5.62 -2.21 -5.01
CA VAL A 26 6.71 -1.95 -4.05
C VAL A 26 7.03 -3.24 -3.28
N TYR A 27 6.00 -3.90 -2.75
CA TYR A 27 6.17 -5.15 -1.98
C TYR A 27 6.60 -6.33 -2.85
N GLU A 28 6.15 -6.40 -4.11
CA GLU A 28 6.68 -7.39 -5.06
C GLU A 28 8.17 -7.21 -5.33
N LYS A 29 8.63 -5.96 -5.50
CA LYS A 29 10.05 -5.67 -5.72
C LYS A 29 10.86 -5.95 -4.46
N LEU A 30 10.35 -5.56 -3.30
CA LEU A 30 11.02 -5.79 -2.02
C LEU A 30 11.27 -7.28 -1.76
N GLY A 31 10.30 -8.13 -2.08
CA GLY A 31 10.44 -9.59 -1.96
C GLY A 31 11.43 -10.23 -2.94
N LYS A 32 11.89 -9.50 -3.96
CA LYS A 32 12.86 -9.97 -4.97
C LYS A 32 14.29 -9.50 -4.70
N ILE A 33 14.51 -8.58 -3.76
CA ILE A 33 15.85 -8.09 -3.44
C ILE A 33 16.57 -9.12 -2.57
N THR A 34 17.72 -9.60 -3.06
CA THR A 34 18.58 -10.57 -2.37
C THR A 34 19.95 -9.97 -2.11
N GLY A 35 20.57 -10.29 -0.97
CA GLY A 35 21.96 -9.90 -0.65
C GLY A 35 22.15 -8.49 -0.07
N ASP A 36 21.08 -7.71 0.09
CA ASP A 36 21.11 -6.40 0.75
C ASP A 36 20.78 -6.54 2.25
N SER A 37 21.75 -6.21 3.12
CA SER A 37 21.61 -6.34 4.57
C SER A 37 20.54 -5.43 5.18
N LEU A 38 20.28 -4.26 4.60
CA LEU A 38 19.23 -3.36 5.07
C LEU A 38 17.84 -3.93 4.78
N VAL A 39 17.66 -4.49 3.58
CA VAL A 39 16.40 -5.15 3.21
C VAL A 39 16.18 -6.41 4.06
N GLN A 40 17.22 -7.19 4.34
CA GLN A 40 17.10 -8.36 5.21
C GLN A 40 16.68 -7.98 6.64
N ASN A 41 17.26 -6.92 7.21
CA ASN A 41 16.85 -6.42 8.52
C ASN A 41 15.40 -5.96 8.52
N TYR A 42 14.96 -5.24 7.49
CA TYR A 42 13.55 -4.82 7.35
C TYR A 42 12.61 -6.03 7.25
N LEU A 43 12.95 -7.02 6.42
CA LEU A 43 12.15 -8.24 6.25
C LEU A 43 12.11 -9.09 7.53
N SER A 44 13.09 -8.97 8.43
CA SER A 44 13.11 -9.67 9.71
C SER A 44 12.01 -9.20 10.67
N THR A 45 11.66 -7.90 10.65
CA THR A 45 10.61 -7.33 11.51
C THR A 45 9.26 -7.21 10.77
N HIS A 46 9.29 -7.10 9.44
CA HIS A 46 8.11 -6.97 8.59
C HIS A 46 8.07 -8.09 7.51
N PRO A 47 7.72 -9.33 7.88
CA PRO A 47 7.70 -10.45 6.95
C PRO A 47 6.55 -10.35 5.92
N SER A 48 6.63 -11.16 4.86
CA SER A 48 5.54 -11.44 3.91
C SER A 48 5.29 -10.44 2.77
N GLY A 49 6.32 -9.90 2.12
CA GLY A 49 6.17 -8.99 0.97
C GLY A 49 5.22 -9.49 -0.14
N LYS A 50 5.31 -10.77 -0.54
CA LYS A 50 4.41 -11.36 -1.57
C LYS A 50 2.94 -11.35 -1.13
N LYS A 51 2.65 -11.77 0.10
CA LYS A 51 1.28 -11.84 0.62
C LYS A 51 0.66 -10.45 0.76
N ARG A 52 1.47 -9.47 1.18
CA ARG A 52 1.08 -8.06 1.28
C ARG A 52 0.73 -7.48 -0.09
N ALA A 53 1.56 -7.74 -1.11
CA ALA A 53 1.27 -7.34 -2.48
C ALA A 53 -0.04 -7.93 -3.00
N GLU A 54 -0.28 -9.24 -2.78
CA GLU A 54 -1.52 -9.90 -3.17
C GLU A 54 -2.75 -9.29 -2.51
N LEU A 55 -2.68 -8.97 -1.22
CA LEU A 55 -3.78 -8.36 -0.46
C LEU A 55 -4.08 -6.94 -0.95
N LEU A 56 -3.06 -6.11 -1.13
CA LEU A 56 -3.22 -4.75 -1.64
C LEU A 56 -3.76 -4.73 -3.08
N ALA A 57 -3.49 -5.76 -3.88
CA ALA A 57 -4.00 -5.90 -5.23
C ALA A 57 -5.48 -6.37 -5.29
N GLN A 58 -6.08 -6.78 -4.17
CA GLN A 58 -7.48 -7.20 -4.16
C GLN A 58 -8.41 -6.03 -4.49
N ALA A 59 -9.42 -6.31 -5.32
CA ALA A 59 -10.37 -5.30 -5.78
C ALA A 59 -11.03 -4.55 -4.62
N GLN A 60 -11.49 -5.26 -3.59
CA GLN A 60 -12.16 -4.67 -2.43
C GLN A 60 -11.27 -3.63 -1.71
N VAL A 61 -9.97 -3.89 -1.58
CA VAL A 61 -9.01 -2.97 -0.92
C VAL A 61 -8.65 -1.81 -1.85
N MET A 62 -8.43 -2.10 -3.13
CA MET A 62 -7.96 -1.13 -4.11
C MET A 62 -9.07 -0.16 -4.55
N GLU A 63 -10.32 -0.60 -4.64
CA GLU A 63 -11.44 0.23 -5.10
C GLU A 63 -11.69 1.42 -4.19
N GLU A 64 -11.62 1.21 -2.86
CA GLU A 64 -11.77 2.27 -1.87
C GLU A 64 -10.64 3.31 -2.01
N ALA A 65 -9.39 2.86 -2.00
CA ALA A 65 -8.24 3.74 -2.15
C ALA A 65 -8.26 4.50 -3.49
N VAL A 66 -8.63 3.84 -4.59
CA VAL A 66 -8.76 4.50 -5.91
C VAL A 66 -9.87 5.54 -5.91
N THR A 67 -10.97 5.30 -5.19
CA THR A 67 -12.08 6.26 -5.06
C THR A 67 -11.62 7.51 -4.31
N ILE A 68 -10.92 7.34 -3.19
CA ILE A 68 -10.30 8.44 -2.43
C ILE A 68 -9.33 9.23 -3.32
N TYR A 69 -8.40 8.54 -3.98
CA TYR A 69 -7.43 9.15 -4.88
C TYR A 69 -8.11 9.99 -5.98
N LYS A 70 -9.15 9.46 -6.63
CA LYS A 70 -9.91 10.19 -7.65
C LYS A 70 -10.60 11.44 -7.09
N ASN A 71 -11.15 11.36 -5.88
CA ASN A 71 -11.78 12.51 -5.23
C ASN A 71 -10.76 13.61 -4.93
N VAL A 72 -9.62 13.25 -4.34
CA VAL A 72 -8.52 14.18 -4.07
C VAL A 72 -8.01 14.82 -5.37
N ARG A 73 -7.80 14.02 -6.42
CA ARG A 73 -7.38 14.51 -7.74
C ARG A 73 -8.40 15.41 -8.42
N ALA A 74 -9.68 15.28 -8.08
CA ALA A 74 -10.75 16.15 -8.54
C ALA A 74 -10.94 17.41 -7.68
N GLY A 75 -10.10 17.63 -6.67
CA GLY A 75 -10.19 18.77 -5.74
C GLY A 75 -11.33 18.65 -4.74
N ARG A 76 -11.95 17.46 -4.61
CA ARG A 76 -12.93 17.18 -3.55
C ARG A 76 -12.17 16.90 -2.26
N GLY A 77 -12.71 17.38 -1.14
CA GLY A 77 -12.17 17.09 0.19
C GLY A 77 -12.16 15.58 0.46
N VAL A 78 -11.24 15.15 1.32
CA VAL A 78 -11.23 13.77 1.84
C VAL A 78 -12.29 13.71 2.94
N GLU A 79 -13.41 13.04 2.66
CA GLU A 79 -14.26 12.54 3.75
C GLU A 79 -13.44 11.47 4.49
N GLY A 80 -13.38 11.55 5.82
CA GLY A 80 -12.54 10.68 6.63
C GLY A 80 -12.80 9.19 6.35
N PHE A 81 -11.75 8.37 6.48
CA PHE A 81 -11.76 6.93 6.20
C PHE A 81 -11.42 6.09 7.45
N LEU A 82 -11.73 6.62 8.63
CA LEU A 82 -11.50 5.99 9.95
C LEU A 82 -12.77 6.05 10.81
#